data_AF-A0A139DNX8-F1
#
_entry.id   AF-A0A139DNX8-F1
#
_cell.length_a   1.000
_cell.length_b   1.000
_cell.length_c   1.000
_cell.angle_alpha   90.00
_cell.angle_beta   90.00
_cell.angle_gamma   90.00
#
_symmetry.space_group_name_H-M   'P 1'
#
loop_
_entity.id
_entity.type
_entity.pdbx_description
1 polymer ?
#
loop_
_entity_poly.entity_id
_entity_poly.type
_entity_poly.pdbx_seq_one_letter_code
_entity_poly.pdbx_strand_id
1 'polypeptide(L)'
;MTDYTLTITEKQAQEISRACEILARLQMGQIDMALRELPLDKPLDYQQQLYIENYLKSLYRQDGKRYDSVAWDLHQVVRHRLAWDRAIAAGEVGPDGRRNWDTMMGVIYDEPMRMGGERLARIDKAEGKR
;
A
#
# COMPACT_ATOMS: atom_id res chain seq x y z
N MET A 1 -11.71 -11.97 -18.10
CA MET A 1 -11.07 -10.85 -17.40
C MET A 1 -10.69 -9.81 -18.44
N THR A 2 -11.01 -8.55 -18.21
CA THR A 2 -10.70 -7.45 -19.13
C THR A 2 -9.61 -6.59 -18.50
N ASP A 3 -8.59 -6.26 -19.28
CA ASP A 3 -7.46 -5.48 -18.80
C ASP A 3 -7.62 -4.01 -19.14
N TYR A 4 -7.26 -3.14 -18.20
CA TYR A 4 -7.27 -1.69 -18.35
C TYR A 4 -5.85 -1.16 -18.17
N THR A 5 -5.46 -0.15 -18.96
CA THR A 5 -4.21 0.58 -18.80
C THR A 5 -4.50 2.01 -18.34
N LEU A 6 -3.79 2.46 -17.31
CA LEU A 6 -3.94 3.80 -16.73
C LEU A 6 -2.60 4.54 -16.76
N THR A 7 -2.58 5.74 -17.34
CA THR A 7 -1.43 6.65 -17.26
C THR A 7 -1.71 7.72 -16.22
N ILE A 8 -0.90 7.76 -15.18
CA ILE A 8 -1.04 8.68 -14.04
C ILE A 8 0.33 9.23 -13.64
N THR A 9 0.31 10.38 -12.99
CA THR A 9 1.51 10.96 -12.38
C THR A 9 1.96 10.13 -11.17
N GLU A 10 3.23 10.30 -10.79
CA GLU A 10 3.76 9.68 -9.56
C GLU A 10 2.91 10.03 -8.33
N LYS A 11 2.49 11.29 -8.20
CA LYS A 11 1.66 11.74 -7.08
C LYS A 11 0.30 11.05 -7.06
N GLN A 12 -0.35 10.89 -8.22
CA GLN A 12 -1.61 10.13 -8.30
C GLN A 12 -1.41 8.66 -7.93
N ALA A 13 -0.29 8.06 -8.34
CA ALA A 13 0.05 6.69 -7.93
C ALA A 13 0.23 6.58 -6.41
N GLN A 14 0.91 7.56 -5.78
CA GLN A 14 1.03 7.64 -4.31
C GLN A 14 -0.33 7.71 -3.62
N GLU A 15 -1.24 8.57 -4.09
CA GLU A 15 -2.59 8.69 -3.50
C GLU A 15 -3.40 7.41 -3.67
N ILE A 16 -3.34 6.76 -4.83
CA ILE A 16 -4.00 5.46 -5.07
C ILE A 16 -3.42 4.40 -4.13
N SER A 17 -2.08 4.32 -4.00
CA SER A 17 -1.43 3.38 -3.09
C SER A 17 -1.87 3.59 -1.63
N ARG A 18 -2.00 4.84 -1.19
CA ARG A 18 -2.45 5.19 0.16
C ARG A 18 -3.92 4.81 0.39
N ALA A 19 -4.80 5.14 -0.56
CA ALA A 19 -6.21 4.75 -0.48
C ALA A 19 -6.39 3.22 -0.45
N CYS A 20 -5.60 2.51 -1.25
CA CYS A 20 -5.56 1.05 -1.28
C CYS A 20 -5.06 0.45 0.04
N GLU A 21 -4.06 1.05 0.69
CA GLU A 21 -3.62 0.62 2.02
C GLU A 21 -4.75 0.76 3.04
N ILE A 22 -5.38 1.94 3.13
CA ILE A 22 -6.46 2.20 4.08
C ILE A 22 -7.59 1.18 3.90
N LEU A 23 -8.03 0.95 2.66
CA LEU A 23 -9.06 -0.04 2.36
C LEU A 23 -8.65 -1.44 2.78
N ALA A 24 -7.41 -1.85 2.50
CA ALA A 24 -6.88 -3.16 2.90
C ALA A 24 -6.80 -3.30 4.43
N ARG A 25 -6.33 -2.28 5.16
CA ARG A 25 -6.26 -2.29 6.63
C ARG A 25 -7.66 -2.41 7.24
N LEU A 26 -8.61 -1.65 6.71
CA LEU A 26 -10.02 -1.78 7.09
C LEU A 26 -10.49 -3.20 6.84
N GLN A 27 -10.37 -3.75 5.63
CA GLN A 27 -10.77 -5.14 5.35
C GLN A 27 -10.10 -6.16 6.30
N MET A 28 -8.83 -5.97 6.67
CA MET A 28 -8.11 -6.87 7.58
C MET A 28 -8.45 -6.68 9.08
N GLY A 29 -9.31 -5.73 9.44
CA GLY A 29 -9.63 -5.39 10.83
C GLY A 29 -8.51 -4.65 11.57
N GLN A 30 -7.50 -4.15 10.84
CA GLN A 30 -6.41 -3.34 11.36
C GLN A 30 -6.86 -1.87 11.47
N ILE A 31 -7.89 -1.65 12.28
CA ILE A 31 -8.58 -0.37 12.42
C ILE A 31 -7.63 0.71 12.93
N ASP A 32 -6.78 0.39 13.90
CA ASP A 32 -5.77 1.31 14.44
C ASP A 32 -4.87 1.90 13.34
N MET A 33 -4.42 1.06 12.41
CA MET A 33 -3.57 1.45 11.30
C MET A 33 -4.33 2.31 10.29
N ALA A 34 -5.59 1.97 9.99
CA ALA A 34 -6.43 2.77 9.11
C ALA A 34 -6.74 4.16 9.68
N LEU A 35 -6.98 4.25 11.00
CA LEU A 35 -7.30 5.52 11.68
C LEU A 35 -6.13 6.52 11.64
N ARG A 36 -4.87 6.04 11.60
CA ARG A 36 -3.68 6.91 11.49
C ARG A 36 -3.62 7.70 10.19
N GLU A 37 -4.30 7.23 9.15
CA GLU A 37 -4.31 7.87 7.84
C GLU A 37 -5.40 8.92 7.67
N LEU A 38 -6.31 9.04 8.65
CA LEU A 38 -7.39 10.02 8.59
C LEU A 38 -6.85 11.45 8.67
N PRO A 39 -7.39 12.39 7.89
CA PRO A 39 -6.99 13.79 7.91
C PRO A 39 -7.61 14.50 9.13
N LEU A 40 -7.20 14.13 10.33
CA LEU A 40 -7.69 14.71 11.57
C LEU A 40 -6.83 15.93 11.95
N ASP A 41 -7.48 17.00 12.42
CA ASP A 41 -6.79 18.19 12.94
C ASP A 41 -5.91 17.89 14.16
N LYS A 42 -6.26 16.84 14.91
CA LYS A 42 -5.49 16.31 16.05
C LYS A 42 -5.53 14.78 16.04
N PRO A 43 -4.47 14.11 16.51
CA PRO A 43 -4.48 12.66 16.65
C PRO A 43 -5.54 12.24 17.68
N LEU A 44 -6.09 11.04 17.49
CA LEU A 44 -6.93 10.39 18.48
C LEU A 44 -6.08 10.03 19.70
N ASP A 45 -6.60 10.26 20.89
CA ASP A 45 -6.00 9.70 22.09
C ASP A 45 -6.28 8.18 22.20
N TYR A 46 -5.59 7.51 23.13
CA TYR A 46 -5.72 6.07 23.33
C TYR A 46 -7.16 5.62 23.64
N GLN A 47 -7.90 6.40 24.44
CA GLN A 47 -9.28 6.03 24.83
C GLN A 47 -10.24 6.19 23.66
N GLN A 48 -10.09 7.26 22.87
CA GLN A 48 -10.85 7.49 21.65
C GLN A 48 -10.59 6.40 20.62
N GLN A 49 -9.33 6.04 20.40
CA GLN A 49 -8.94 4.97 19.50
C GLN A 49 -9.54 3.63 19.97
N LEU A 50 -9.41 3.29 21.25
CA LEU A 50 -9.95 2.06 21.83
C LEU A 50 -11.47 1.99 21.71
N TYR A 51 -12.18 3.10 21.93
CA TYR A 51 -13.62 3.19 21.77
C TYR A 51 -14.05 2.87 20.33
N ILE A 52 -13.44 3.54 19.35
CA ILE A 52 -13.74 3.35 17.93
C ILE A 52 -13.39 1.91 17.51
N GLU A 53 -12.23 1.40 17.92
CA GLU A 53 -11.83 0.04 17.62
C GLU A 53 -12.80 -0.99 18.17
N ASN A 54 -13.20 -0.88 19.43
CA ASN A 54 -14.13 -1.84 20.04
C ASN A 54 -15.50 -1.79 19.38
N TYR A 55 -15.99 -0.58 19.07
CA TYR A 55 -17.23 -0.40 18.34
C TYR A 55 -17.15 -1.06 16.95
N LEU A 56 -16.13 -0.73 16.16
CA LEU A 56 -15.97 -1.29 14.83
C LEU A 56 -15.73 -2.81 14.87
N LYS A 57 -14.86 -3.33 15.75
CA LYS A 57 -14.61 -4.79 15.89
C LYS A 57 -15.90 -5.57 16.17
N SER A 58 -16.86 -4.98 16.89
CA SER A 58 -18.17 -5.60 17.14
C SER A 58 -19.03 -5.77 15.88
N LEU A 59 -18.78 -4.95 14.85
CA LEU A 59 -19.48 -4.97 13.57
C LEU A 59 -18.75 -5.79 12.50
N TYR A 60 -17.49 -6.16 12.73
CA TYR A 60 -16.71 -6.94 11.78
C TYR A 60 -17.16 -8.40 11.75
N ARG A 61 -17.00 -9.03 10.58
CA ARG A 61 -17.28 -10.46 10.42
C ARG A 61 -16.37 -11.26 11.34
N GLN A 62 -16.95 -12.09 12.20
CA GLN A 62 -16.20 -12.97 13.10
C GLN A 62 -15.87 -14.34 12.47
N ASP A 63 -16.23 -14.56 11.21
CA ASP A 63 -16.08 -15.86 10.54
C ASP A 63 -14.64 -16.17 10.09
N GLY A 64 -13.68 -15.29 10.40
CA GLY A 64 -12.25 -15.50 10.15
C GLY A 64 -11.88 -15.61 8.67
N LYS A 65 -12.83 -15.36 7.74
CA LYS A 65 -12.55 -15.39 6.31
C LYS A 65 -11.63 -14.25 5.95
N ARG A 66 -10.46 -14.58 5.40
CA ARG A 66 -9.57 -13.58 4.79
C ARG A 66 -10.32 -12.88 3.67
N TYR A 67 -10.29 -11.55 3.70
CA TYR A 67 -10.77 -10.74 2.60
C TYR A 67 -9.84 -10.94 1.41
N ASP A 68 -10.43 -11.15 0.23
CA ASP A 68 -9.72 -10.99 -1.03
C ASP A 68 -9.27 -9.53 -1.13
N SER A 69 -7.96 -9.31 -1.05
CA SER A 69 -7.40 -7.99 -0.80
C SER A 69 -6.64 -7.48 -2.03
N VAL A 70 -7.33 -7.39 -3.17
CA VAL A 70 -6.85 -6.69 -4.38
C VAL A 70 -6.30 -5.28 -4.03
N ALA A 71 -6.90 -4.60 -3.05
CA ALA A 71 -6.40 -3.33 -2.54
C ALA A 71 -4.98 -3.44 -1.95
N TRP A 72 -4.70 -4.50 -1.19
CA TRP A 72 -3.35 -4.76 -0.67
C TRP A 72 -2.36 -5.02 -1.81
N ASP A 73 -2.75 -5.83 -2.79
CA ASP A 73 -1.90 -6.14 -3.94
C ASP A 73 -1.54 -4.87 -4.74
N LEU A 74 -2.52 -4.00 -4.99
CA LEU A 74 -2.30 -2.70 -5.63
C LEU A 74 -1.37 -1.81 -4.79
N HIS A 75 -1.59 -1.73 -3.48
CA HIS A 75 -0.70 -0.98 -2.59
C HIS A 75 0.74 -1.51 -2.67
N GLN A 76 0.93 -2.83 -2.60
CA GLN A 76 2.23 -3.50 -2.65
C GLN A 76 2.96 -3.22 -3.97
N VAL A 77 2.28 -3.38 -5.10
CA VAL A 77 2.87 -3.12 -6.42
C VAL A 77 3.30 -1.67 -6.57
N VAL A 78 2.43 -0.73 -6.21
CA VAL A 78 2.72 0.70 -6.37
C VAL A 78 3.80 1.16 -5.40
N ARG A 79 3.71 0.82 -4.11
CA ARG A 79 4.71 1.23 -3.11
C ARG A 79 6.10 0.69 -3.45
N HIS A 80 6.17 -0.54 -3.97
CA HIS A 80 7.41 -1.17 -4.38
C HIS A 80 8.04 -0.42 -5.54
N ARG A 81 7.26 -0.17 -6.61
CA ARG A 81 7.76 0.56 -7.78
C ARG A 81 8.30 1.93 -7.40
N LEU A 82 7.54 2.69 -6.63
CA LEU A 82 7.93 4.04 -6.21
C LEU A 82 9.15 4.03 -5.28
N ALA A 83 9.28 3.03 -4.40
CA ALA A 83 10.44 2.88 -3.54
C ALA A 83 11.72 2.62 -4.36
N TRP A 84 11.65 1.69 -5.32
CA TRP A 84 12.77 1.38 -6.21
C TRP A 84 13.13 2.57 -7.10
N ASP A 85 12.16 3.28 -7.67
CA ASP A 85 12.42 4.48 -8.47
C ASP A 85 13.16 5.56 -7.67
N ARG A 86 12.78 5.77 -6.39
CA ARG A 86 13.48 6.70 -5.50
C ARG A 86 14.91 6.23 -5.17
N ALA A 87 15.09 4.95 -4.86
CA ALA A 87 16.42 4.41 -4.55
C ALA A 87 17.37 4.51 -5.75
N ILE A 88 16.88 4.26 -6.96
CA ILE A 88 17.65 4.44 -8.20
C ILE A 88 18.02 5.91 -8.39
N ALA A 89 17.06 6.82 -8.23
CA ALA A 89 17.30 8.26 -8.35
C ALA A 89 18.29 8.79 -7.30
N ALA A 90 18.31 8.19 -6.11
CA ALA A 90 19.23 8.52 -5.02
C ALA A 90 20.63 7.86 -5.18
N GLY A 91 20.82 6.99 -6.18
CA GLY A 91 22.08 6.26 -6.36
C GLY A 91 22.32 5.19 -5.28
N GLU A 92 21.26 4.73 -4.62
CA GLU A 92 21.35 3.75 -3.54
C GLU A 92 21.43 2.32 -4.07
N VAL A 93 20.97 2.07 -5.30
CA VAL A 93 21.00 0.75 -5.92
C VAL A 93 22.40 0.41 -6.39
N GLY A 94 22.82 -0.84 -6.18
CA GLY A 94 24.15 -1.31 -6.57
C GLY A 94 24.39 -1.23 -8.09
N PRO A 95 25.65 -1.25 -8.54
CA PRO A 95 26.01 -1.18 -9.97
C PRO A 95 25.40 -2.31 -10.82
N ASP A 96 25.05 -3.43 -10.20
CA ASP A 96 24.42 -4.60 -10.80
C ASP A 96 22.88 -4.54 -10.78
N GLY A 97 22.30 -3.42 -10.36
CA GLY A 97 20.87 -3.23 -10.21
C GLY A 97 20.28 -3.95 -8.99
N ARG A 98 21.11 -4.53 -8.13
CA ARG A 98 20.63 -5.24 -6.93
C ARG A 98 20.38 -4.28 -5.77
N ARG A 99 19.48 -4.74 -4.89
CA ARG A 99 19.16 -4.07 -3.63
C ARG A 99 20.43 -3.88 -2.80
N ASN A 100 20.65 -2.64 -2.36
CA ASN A 100 21.69 -2.32 -1.41
C ASN A 100 21.14 -2.47 0.02
N TRP A 101 21.61 -3.48 0.75
CA TRP A 101 21.12 -3.76 2.10
C TRP A 101 21.53 -2.70 3.12
N ASP A 102 22.54 -1.87 2.86
CA ASP A 102 22.93 -0.83 3.82
C ASP A 102 21.93 0.33 3.87
N THR A 103 21.25 0.60 2.75
CA THR A 103 20.33 1.75 2.61
C THR A 103 18.88 1.35 2.35
N MET A 104 18.64 0.15 1.81
CA MET A 104 17.32 -0.30 1.37
C MET A 104 16.72 -1.38 2.29
N MET A 105 16.77 -1.23 3.63
CA MET A 105 16.28 -2.28 4.56
C MET A 105 14.75 -2.45 4.63
N GLY A 106 13.99 -1.51 4.07
CA GLY A 106 12.53 -1.54 4.16
C GLY A 106 11.88 -2.69 3.38
N VAL A 107 10.82 -3.28 3.94
CA VAL A 107 9.98 -4.30 3.25
C VAL A 107 9.30 -3.77 1.98
N ILE A 108 9.32 -2.45 1.76
CA ILE A 108 8.84 -1.83 0.53
C ILE A 108 9.68 -2.24 -0.70
N TYR A 109 10.91 -2.70 -0.50
CA TYR A 109 11.79 -3.15 -1.59
C TYR A 109 11.63 -4.63 -1.94
N ASP A 110 10.95 -5.41 -1.09
CA ASP A 110 10.67 -6.83 -1.34
C ASP A 110 9.72 -6.99 -2.52
N GLU A 111 9.76 -8.15 -3.18
CA GLU A 111 8.81 -8.47 -4.25
C GLU A 111 7.36 -8.41 -3.72
N PRO A 112 6.43 -7.75 -4.43
CA PRO A 112 5.03 -7.68 -4.02
C PRO A 112 4.41 -9.07 -3.82
N MET A 113 3.94 -9.34 -2.60
CA MET A 113 3.26 -10.60 -2.28
C MET A 113 1.78 -10.52 -2.66
N ARG A 114 1.32 -11.45 -3.52
CA ARG A 114 -0.09 -11.58 -3.89
C ARG A 114 -0.92 -12.14 -2.74
N MET A 115 -1.89 -11.36 -2.30
CA MET A 115 -2.87 -11.70 -1.26
C MET A 115 -4.27 -11.91 -1.84
N GLY A 116 -4.57 -11.29 -2.98
CA GLY A 116 -5.87 -11.39 -3.62
C GLY A 116 -6.03 -12.59 -4.55
N GLY A 117 -7.26 -12.79 -5.02
CA GLY A 117 -7.63 -13.82 -6.01
C GLY A 117 -7.22 -13.46 -7.44
N GLU A 118 -6.90 -12.19 -7.69
CA GLU A 118 -6.50 -11.67 -9.00
C GLU A 118 -4.98 -11.70 -9.18
N ARG A 119 -4.53 -11.69 -10.45
CA ARG A 119 -3.09 -11.51 -10.73
C ARG A 119 -2.61 -10.13 -10.26
N LEU A 120 -1.34 -10.03 -9.87
CA LEU A 120 -0.74 -8.74 -9.51
C LEU A 120 -0.83 -7.75 -10.67
N ALA A 121 -1.11 -6.49 -10.34
CA ALA A 121 -1.08 -5.41 -11.29
C ALA A 121 0.34 -5.20 -11.83
N ARG A 122 0.42 -4.61 -13.02
CA ARG A 122 1.67 -4.17 -13.64
C ARG A 122 1.76 -2.65 -13.61
N ILE A 123 2.93 -2.13 -13.26
CA ILE A 123 3.23 -0.69 -13.30
C ILE A 123 4.57 -0.50 -14.00
N ASP A 124 4.55 0.30 -15.07
CA ASP A 124 5.73 0.68 -15.83
C ASP A 124 5.87 2.20 -15.83
N LYS A 125 7.10 2.69 -15.91
CA LYS A 125 7.36 4.12 -16.10
C LYS A 125 6.91 4.50 -17.51
N ALA A 126 5.97 5.44 -17.63
CA ALA A 126 5.54 5.93 -18.93
C ALA A 126 6.69 6.71 -19.61
N GLU A 127 6.93 6.45 -20.89
CA GLU A 127 7.85 7.26 -21.69
C GLU A 127 7.25 8.66 -21.86
N GLY A 128 8.00 9.67 -21.43
CA GLY A 128 7.53 11.05 -21.37
C GLY A 128 7.15 11.59 -22.75
N LYS A 129 5.86 11.63 -23.05
CA LYS A 129 5.26 12.56 -24.00
C LYS A 129 4.06 13.21 -23.30
N ARG A 130 4.30 14.41 -22.75
CA ARG A 130 3.22 15.36 -22.48
C ARG A 130 3.03 16.22 -23.71
#